data_AF-A0A2N3E6U6-F1
#
_entry.id   AF-A0A2N3E6U6-F1
#
_cell.length_a   1.000
_cell.length_b   1.000
_cell.length_c   1.000
_cell.angle_alpha   90.00
_cell.angle_beta   90.00
_cell.angle_gamma   90.00
#
_symmetry.space_group_name_H-M   'P 1'
#
loop_
_entity.id
_entity.type
_entity.pdbx_description
1 polymer ?
#
loop_
_entity_poly.entity_id
_entity_poly.type
_entity_poly.pdbx_seq_one_letter_code
_entity_poly.pdbx_strand_id
1 'polypeptide(L)'
;LKHFAADGIRAHLIQVLDPAEEDLPFSGRIEFEGVEEELRLMAGRAQNLRDAYRRRLDLHRSRIVETAQQVNFTFATHRTDRVPQTALLALYSALSGAMAARQPPRAGI
;
A
#
# COMPACT_ATOMS: atom_id res chain seq x y z
N LEU A 1 -9.52 -0.06 -11.80
CA LEU A 1 -10.26 -0.73 -10.70
C LEU A 1 -11.74 -0.90 -11.00
N LYS A 2 -12.50 0.19 -11.24
CA LYS A 2 -13.95 0.11 -11.52
C LYS A 2 -14.32 -0.78 -12.72
N HIS A 3 -13.50 -0.79 -13.78
CA HIS A 3 -13.71 -1.66 -14.93
C HIS A 3 -13.65 -3.17 -14.55
N PHE A 4 -12.57 -3.61 -13.90
CA PHE A 4 -12.44 -5.00 -13.42
C PHE A 4 -13.56 -5.42 -12.46
N ALA A 5 -14.02 -4.48 -11.63
CA ALA A 5 -15.13 -4.73 -10.73
C ALA A 5 -16.46 -4.93 -11.47
N ALA A 6 -16.69 -4.20 -12.57
CA ALA A 6 -17.86 -4.37 -13.43
C ALA A 6 -17.89 -5.77 -14.09
N ASP A 7 -16.71 -6.38 -14.29
CA ASP A 7 -16.56 -7.75 -14.81
C ASP A 7 -16.71 -8.82 -13.71
N GLY A 8 -17.09 -8.44 -12.48
CA GLY A 8 -17.27 -9.37 -11.36
C GLY A 8 -15.98 -9.94 -10.76
N ILE A 9 -14.83 -9.39 -11.14
CA ILE A 9 -13.52 -9.84 -10.64
C ILE A 9 -13.39 -9.45 -9.16
N ARG A 10 -12.89 -10.37 -8.34
CA ARG A 10 -12.43 -10.07 -6.96
C ARG A 10 -10.92 -9.87 -7.00
N ALA A 11 -10.42 -8.81 -6.36
CA ALA A 11 -8.97 -8.57 -6.30
C ALA A 11 -8.48 -8.19 -4.90
N HIS A 12 -7.18 -8.39 -4.70
CA HIS A 12 -6.41 -7.96 -3.55
C HIS A 12 -5.20 -7.16 -4.05
N LEU A 13 -5.00 -5.97 -3.50
CA LEU A 13 -3.88 -5.10 -3.84
C LEU A 13 -2.80 -5.20 -2.77
N ILE A 14 -1.54 -5.31 -3.20
CA ILE A 14 -0.38 -5.27 -2.29
C ILE A 14 0.52 -4.14 -2.71
N GLN A 15 0.80 -3.22 -1.79
CA GLN A 15 1.86 -2.23 -1.94
C GLN A 15 3.15 -2.80 -1.34
N VAL A 16 4.20 -2.91 -2.14
CA VAL A 16 5.54 -3.30 -1.69
C VAL A 16 6.37 -2.04 -1.53
N LEU A 17 7.01 -1.87 -0.38
CA LEU A 17 7.87 -0.73 -0.07
C LEU A 17 9.15 -1.22 0.59
N ASP A 18 10.25 -0.54 0.36
CA ASP A 18 11.45 -0.76 1.16
C ASP A 18 11.45 0.09 2.46
N PRO A 19 12.32 -0.25 3.43
CA PRO A 19 12.45 0.53 4.68
C PRO A 19 12.81 2.00 4.46
N ALA A 20 13.62 2.30 3.45
CA ALA A 20 14.06 3.66 3.18
C ALA A 20 12.92 4.51 2.63
N GLU A 21 12.02 3.93 1.84
CA GLU A 21 10.79 4.58 1.39
C GLU A 21 9.85 4.86 2.56
N GLU A 22 9.61 3.93 3.48
CA GLU A 22 8.65 4.15 4.57
C GLU A 22 9.22 5.00 5.73
N ASP A 23 10.45 4.71 6.16
CA ASP A 23 11.05 5.34 7.34
C ASP A 23 11.73 6.68 7.00
N LEU A 24 12.11 6.86 5.72
CA LEU A 24 12.88 7.97 5.17
C LEU A 24 14.09 8.32 6.06
N PRO A 25 15.04 7.39 6.30
CA PRO A 25 16.11 7.49 7.29
C PRO A 25 17.27 8.43 6.87
N PHE A 26 17.02 9.36 5.94
CA PHE A 26 18.04 10.24 5.40
C PHE A 26 18.26 11.49 6.26
N SER A 27 19.48 12.03 6.25
CA SER A 27 19.82 13.27 6.95
C SER A 27 20.88 14.06 6.19
N GLY A 28 20.89 15.38 6.39
CA GLY A 28 21.79 16.28 5.67
C GLY A 28 21.32 16.56 4.24
N ARG A 29 22.28 16.92 3.38
CA ARG A 29 22.02 17.25 1.98
C ARG A 29 21.95 15.97 1.16
N ILE A 30 20.79 15.70 0.56
CA ILE A 30 20.53 14.48 -0.22
C ILE A 30 19.87 14.87 -1.54
N GLU A 31 20.31 14.25 -2.62
CA GLU A 31 19.63 14.25 -3.90
C GLU A 31 18.78 12.97 -3.99
N PHE A 32 17.49 13.13 -4.22
CA PHE A 32 16.59 12.02 -4.52
C PHE A 32 16.39 11.95 -6.03
N GLU A 33 16.49 10.75 -6.58
CA GLU A 33 16.25 10.48 -8.00
C GLU A 33 15.01 9.59 -8.16
N GLY A 34 14.16 9.93 -9.12
CA GLY A 34 13.04 9.09 -9.51
C GLY A 34 13.53 7.83 -10.23
N VAL A 35 12.90 6.68 -9.95
CA VAL A 35 13.24 5.40 -10.60
C VAL A 35 12.67 5.33 -12.02
N GLU A 36 11.49 5.91 -12.25
CA GLU A 36 10.76 5.83 -13.53
C GLU A 36 10.71 7.18 -14.28
N GLU A 37 10.87 8.30 -13.59
CA GLU A 37 10.83 9.64 -14.16
C GLU A 37 12.18 10.33 -14.00
N GLU A 38 12.56 11.22 -14.95
CA GLU A 38 13.71 12.14 -14.81
C GLU A 38 13.40 13.25 -13.78
N LEU A 39 13.00 12.85 -12.57
CA LEU A 39 12.76 13.72 -11.44
C LEU A 39 13.98 13.69 -10.53
N ARG A 40 14.51 14.88 -10.23
CA ARG A 40 15.53 15.09 -9.20
C ARG A 40 15.04 16.06 -8.16
N LEU A 41 15.16 15.68 -6.89
CA LEU A 41 14.82 16.53 -5.76
C LEU A 41 16.03 16.72 -4.86
N MET A 42 16.56 17.94 -4.84
CA MET A 42 17.61 18.33 -3.92
C MET A 42 17.03 18.78 -2.57
N ALA A 43 17.20 17.96 -1.53
CA ALA A 43 16.85 18.29 -0.17
C ALA A 43 18.07 18.82 0.59
N GLY A 44 18.08 20.10 0.94
CA GLY A 44 19.17 20.68 1.75
C GLY A 44 19.31 20.05 3.15
N ARG A 45 18.18 19.66 3.74
CA ARG A 45 18.09 18.87 4.98
C ARG A 45 16.97 17.83 4.84
N ALA A 46 17.32 16.63 4.39
CA ALA A 46 16.38 15.54 4.11
C ALA A 46 15.49 15.19 5.32
N GLN A 47 16.02 15.33 6.55
CA GLN A 47 15.24 15.07 7.77
C GLN A 47 13.99 15.95 7.90
N ASN A 48 13.98 17.14 7.30
CA ASN A 48 12.83 18.04 7.35
C ASN A 48 11.66 17.55 6.48
N LEU A 49 11.93 16.63 5.55
CA LEU A 49 10.91 16.05 4.67
C LEU A 49 10.15 14.90 5.32
N ARG A 50 10.68 14.27 6.37
CA ARG A 50 10.12 13.04 6.99
C ARG A 50 8.63 13.13 7.27
N ASP A 51 8.19 14.16 8.00
CA ASP A 51 6.79 14.26 8.39
C ASP A 51 5.87 14.55 7.20
N ALA A 52 6.33 15.40 6.28
CA ALA A 52 5.56 15.73 5.07
C ALA A 52 5.44 14.51 4.14
N TYR A 53 6.53 13.76 4.00
CA TYR A 53 6.58 12.54 3.20
C TYR A 53 5.68 11.45 3.80
N ARG A 54 5.76 11.19 5.11
CA ARG A 54 4.89 10.22 5.79
C ARG A 54 3.42 10.57 5.64
N ARG A 55 3.05 11.84 5.85
CA ARG A 55 1.67 12.30 5.60
C ARG A 55 1.22 12.06 4.16
N ARG A 56 2.11 12.28 3.18
CA ARG A 56 1.81 12.03 1.77
C ARG A 56 1.63 10.53 1.48
N LEU A 57 2.49 9.67 2.05
CA LEU A 57 2.39 8.22 1.93
C LEU A 57 1.09 7.70 2.56
N ASP A 58 0.75 8.17 3.75
CA ASP A 58 -0.50 7.80 4.43
C ASP A 58 -1.73 8.25 3.64
N LEU A 59 -1.73 9.50 3.15
CA LEU A 59 -2.82 9.99 2.29
C LEU A 59 -2.97 9.17 1.01
N HIS A 60 -1.85 8.76 0.40
CA HIS A 60 -1.87 7.89 -0.77
C HIS A 60 -2.50 6.53 -0.45
N ARG A 61 -2.09 5.90 0.66
CA ARG A 61 -2.66 4.63 1.14
C ARG A 61 -4.15 4.76 1.45
N SER A 62 -4.58 5.82 2.14
CA SER A 62 -6.00 6.07 2.42
C SER A 62 -6.83 6.13 1.14
N ARG A 63 -6.34 6.84 0.11
CA ARG A 63 -7.02 6.91 -1.19
C ARG A 63 -7.11 5.55 -1.89
N ILE A 64 -6.08 4.72 -1.79
CA ILE A 64 -6.11 3.35 -2.33
C ILE A 64 -7.16 2.53 -1.59
N VAL A 65 -7.16 2.57 -0.26
CA VAL A 65 -8.12 1.83 0.58
C VAL A 65 -9.55 2.25 0.27
N GLU A 66 -9.84 3.55 0.23
CA GLU A 66 -11.16 4.07 -0.12
C GLU A 66 -11.60 3.60 -1.51
N THR A 67 -10.70 3.65 -2.50
CA THR A 67 -11.02 3.22 -3.87
C THR A 67 -11.24 1.72 -3.97
N ALA A 68 -10.47 0.92 -3.23
CA ALA A 68 -10.61 -0.54 -3.18
C ALA A 68 -11.93 -0.95 -2.51
N GLN A 69 -12.31 -0.29 -1.41
CA GLN A 69 -13.55 -0.56 -0.69
C GLN A 69 -14.80 -0.32 -1.54
N GLN A 70 -14.79 0.71 -2.40
CA GLN A 70 -15.90 0.99 -3.33
C GLN A 70 -16.23 -0.17 -4.27
N VAL A 71 -15.27 -1.08 -4.51
CA VAL A 71 -15.41 -2.24 -5.40
C VAL A 71 -15.23 -3.56 -4.66
N ASN A 72 -15.32 -3.56 -3.33
CA ASN A 72 -15.13 -4.72 -2.47
C ASN A 72 -13.77 -5.43 -2.65
N PHE A 73 -12.74 -4.67 -3.02
CA PHE A 73 -11.36 -5.16 -3.08
C PHE A 73 -10.67 -4.93 -1.75
N THR A 74 -9.65 -5.74 -1.47
CA THR A 74 -8.86 -5.66 -0.24
C THR A 74 -7.47 -5.09 -0.53
N PHE A 75 -6.83 -4.50 0.47
CA PHE A 75 -5.53 -3.86 0.36
C PHE A 75 -4.62 -4.27 1.52
N ALA A 76 -3.34 -4.51 1.24
CA ALA A 76 -2.30 -4.75 2.23
C ALA A 76 -0.98 -4.07 1.81
N THR A 77 -0.10 -3.88 2.78
CA THR A 77 1.26 -3.38 2.57
C THR A 77 2.28 -4.43 2.98
N HIS A 78 3.38 -4.55 2.24
CA HIS A 78 4.50 -5.41 2.55
C HIS A 78 5.80 -4.61 2.51
N ARG A 79 6.63 -4.75 3.56
CA ARG A 79 7.98 -4.18 3.55
C ARG A 79 8.99 -5.22 3.08
N THR A 80 9.94 -4.82 2.24
CA THR A 80 10.97 -5.72 1.68
C THR A 80 11.96 -6.26 2.71
N ASP A 81 12.08 -5.63 3.88
CA ASP A 81 12.86 -6.13 5.03
C ASP A 81 12.14 -7.22 5.83
N ARG A 82 10.90 -7.57 5.45
CA ARG A 82 10.11 -8.61 6.11
C ARG A 82 9.99 -9.84 5.22
N VAL A 83 9.82 -10.97 5.89
CA VAL A 83 9.59 -12.27 5.26
C VAL A 83 8.30 -12.23 4.42
N PRO A 84 8.34 -12.50 3.10
CA PRO A 84 7.19 -12.31 2.18
C PRO A 84 6.05 -13.30 2.40
N GLN A 85 6.30 -14.42 3.09
CA GLN A 85 5.34 -15.48 3.38
C GLN A 85 4.03 -14.92 3.96
N THR A 86 4.12 -13.92 4.85
CA THR A 86 2.92 -13.30 5.46
C THR A 86 2.06 -12.59 4.40
N ALA A 87 2.67 -11.84 3.49
CA ALA A 87 1.96 -11.14 2.42
C ALA A 87 1.37 -12.13 1.40
N LEU A 88 2.12 -13.18 1.07
CA LEU A 88 1.66 -14.25 0.16
C LEU A 88 0.50 -15.05 0.75
N LEU A 89 0.52 -15.38 2.05
CA LEU A 89 -0.59 -16.07 2.72
C LEU A 89 -1.85 -15.20 2.77
N ALA A 90 -1.70 -13.89 3.00
CA ALA A 90 -2.82 -12.95 2.96
C ALA A 90 -3.42 -12.87 1.53
N LEU A 91 -2.57 -12.76 0.51
CA LEU A 91 -2.99 -12.78 -0.90
C LEU A 91 -3.74 -14.08 -1.24
N TYR A 92 -3.15 -15.23 -0.90
CA TYR A 92 -3.75 -16.53 -1.15
C TYR A 92 -5.11 -16.67 -0.47
N SER A 93 -5.23 -16.20 0.78
CA SER A 93 -6.48 -16.25 1.54
C SER A 93 -7.55 -15.33 0.95
N ALA A 94 -7.16 -14.18 0.43
CA ALA A 94 -8.06 -13.25 -0.24
C ALA A 94 -8.57 -13.81 -1.58
N LEU A 95 -7.68 -14.41 -2.39
CA LEU A 95 -8.03 -15.00 -3.70
C LEU A 95 -8.84 -16.29 -3.57
N SER A 96 -8.46 -17.17 -2.64
CA SER A 96 -9.14 -18.44 -2.38
C SER A 96 -10.52 -18.29 -1.72
N GLY A 97 -10.92 -17.06 -1.34
CA GLY A 97 -12.18 -16.79 -0.65
C GLY A 97 -12.19 -17.14 0.85
N ALA A 98 -11.06 -17.58 1.42
CA ALA A 98 -10.95 -17.95 2.83
C ALA A 98 -11.16 -16.76 3.78
N MET A 99 -10.83 -15.53 3.34
CA MET A 99 -11.14 -14.32 4.12
C MET A 99 -12.65 -14.00 4.15
N ALA A 100 -13.39 -14.33 3.09
CA ALA A 100 -14.85 -14.15 3.05
C ALA A 100 -15.59 -15.17 3.95
N ALA A 101 -15.02 -16.36 4.16
CA ALA A 101 -15.57 -17.39 5.04
C ALA A 101 -15.40 -17.09 6.55
N ARG A 102 -14.61 -16.08 6.92
CA ARG A 102 -14.37 -15.69 8.33
C ARG A 102 -15.25 -14.52 8.82
N GLN A 103 -16.09 -13.93 7.97
CA GLN A 103 -17.07 -12.94 8.43
C GLN A 103 -18.24 -13.68 9.11
N PRO A 104 -18.50 -13.50 10.41
CA PRO A 104 -19.67 -14.10 11.03
C PRO A 104 -20.94 -13.60 10.31
N PRO A 105 -22.01 -14.42 10.22
CA PRO A 105 -23.25 -13.98 9.61
C PRO A 105 -23.68 -12.67 10.28
N ARG A 106 -23.94 -11.63 9.47
CA ARG A 106 -24.60 -10.42 9.94
C ARG A 106 -25.88 -10.86 10.66
N ALA A 107 -25.93 -10.63 11.97
CA ALA A 107 -27.17 -10.81 12.74
C ALA A 107 -28.24 -9.94 12.09
N GLY A 108 -29.21 -10.58 11.46
CA GLY A 108 -30.36 -9.96 10.83
C GLY A 108 -31.57 -10.09 11.74
N ILE A 109 -32.24 -8.93 11.89
CA ILE A 109 -33.57 -8.64 12.48
C ILE A 109 -33.65 -8.73 14.01
#